data_AF-A0A0S4J3G5-F1
#
_entry.id   AF-A0A0S4J3G5-F1
#
_cell.length_a   1.000
_cell.length_b   1.000
_cell.length_c   1.000
_cell.angle_alpha   90.00
_cell.angle_beta   90.00
_cell.angle_gamma   90.00
#
_symmetry.space_group_name_H-M   'P 1'
#
loop_
_entity.id
_entity.type
_entity.pdbx_description
1 polymer ?
#
loop_
_entity_poly.entity_id
_entity_poly.type
_entity_poly.pdbx_seq_one_letter_code
_entity_poly.pdbx_strand_id
1 'polypeptide(L)'
;MLRQSQLLLKKGWTYNPGRTRRGAKNLAWRPKMSESTLNEFVPLNMEHPPRRPNNWHAAEFERLGNVTWPKEVAFYNAGYNFEVTPEMQWRLFQKCHAAPFWTPEHNEQVVVHLMPKIDADAKTYLPKVEAIFKQHIQRFGADHLIYNAVMQARAFGRDFEGCEKMLRDMKAPPPPQNASGCETSSLAAADVSALVPNAQTYINMILAVQLCGKPRELGEMHKRTINMILAVQLCGKPRELGEQYFKEAVASGALQAVMRLDTEFSMWWDQLLRLGSFSGSSGHLSNKDEGATPMPQNMWALWGWGRYERKFTPREESINERADVASGSPVTRRGKMRLEGSVYDNVRRQPWAKYQGLFPFDFNGPQKSKGSVAGVNFSGAPAPVHNALKCDKAF
;
A
#
# COMPACT_ATOMS: atom_id res chain seq x y z
N MET A 1 -0.66 62.12 -1.10
CA MET A 1 0.07 62.26 -2.38
C MET A 1 -0.23 61.02 -3.24
N LEU A 2 -1.40 60.82 -3.84
CA LEU A 2 -1.84 61.42 -5.12
C LEU A 2 -0.69 61.75 -6.07
N ARG A 3 -0.16 60.74 -6.78
CA ARG A 3 0.55 60.93 -8.06
C ARG A 3 0.18 59.77 -8.98
N GLN A 4 -0.20 60.13 -10.20
CA GLN A 4 -0.67 59.29 -11.31
C GLN A 4 -2.14 58.86 -11.28
N SER A 5 -3.01 59.82 -10.98
CA SER A 5 -4.36 59.85 -11.54
C SER A 5 -4.27 60.14 -13.04
N GLN A 6 -4.03 59.12 -13.87
CA GLN A 6 -4.37 59.24 -15.29
C GLN A 6 -5.89 59.14 -15.41
N LEU A 7 -6.53 60.30 -15.27
CA LEU A 7 -7.86 60.58 -15.77
C LEU A 7 -7.89 60.21 -17.26
N LEU A 8 -8.31 58.98 -17.56
CA LEU A 8 -8.79 58.61 -18.89
C LEU A 8 -10.16 59.26 -19.10
N LEU A 9 -10.15 60.58 -19.31
CA LEU A 9 -11.22 61.29 -19.99
C LEU A 9 -11.24 60.82 -21.44
N LYS A 10 -11.83 59.64 -21.70
CA LYS A 10 -12.26 59.26 -23.04
C LYS A 10 -13.66 59.83 -23.29
N LYS A 11 -13.78 61.15 -23.24
CA LYS A 11 -14.85 61.90 -23.92
C LYS A 11 -14.32 62.34 -25.28
N GLY A 12 -14.00 61.34 -26.08
CA GLY A 12 -13.66 61.47 -27.48
C GLY A 12 -14.48 60.43 -28.22
N TRP A 13 -15.62 60.86 -28.75
CA TRP A 13 -16.33 60.17 -29.82
C TRP A 13 -15.40 60.09 -31.04
N THR A 14 -14.38 59.24 -31.01
CA THR A 14 -13.74 58.77 -32.23
C THR A 14 -14.65 57.67 -32.78
N TYR A 15 -15.73 58.12 -33.40
CA TYR A 15 -16.58 57.32 -34.26
C TYR A 15 -15.70 56.84 -35.42
N ASN A 16 -15.09 55.67 -35.25
CA ASN A 16 -14.59 54.88 -36.36
C ASN A 16 -15.69 53.86 -36.67
N PRO A 17 -16.63 54.16 -37.59
CA PRO A 17 -17.70 53.26 -37.97
C PRO A 17 -17.08 52.08 -38.72
N GLY A 18 -16.70 51.04 -37.97
CA GLY A 18 -16.15 49.81 -38.54
C GLY A 18 -15.14 49.06 -37.67
N ARG A 19 -14.51 49.70 -36.67
CA ARG A 19 -13.41 49.05 -35.90
C ARG A 19 -13.65 48.82 -34.40
N THR A 20 -14.62 49.47 -33.77
CA THR A 20 -14.90 49.27 -32.33
C THR A 20 -16.24 48.56 -32.09
N ARG A 21 -16.22 47.46 -31.32
CA ARG A 21 -17.41 46.63 -31.05
C ARG A 21 -18.58 47.44 -30.48
N ARG A 22 -19.77 47.36 -31.09
CA ARG A 22 -21.00 48.06 -30.66
C ARG A 22 -21.85 47.28 -29.64
N GLY A 23 -21.69 45.96 -29.54
CA GLY A 23 -22.40 45.08 -28.59
C GLY A 23 -21.47 44.23 -27.70
N ALA A 24 -22.05 43.22 -27.02
CA ALA A 24 -21.33 42.24 -26.18
C ALA A 24 -20.40 42.89 -25.13
N LYS A 25 -20.98 43.77 -24.31
CA LYS A 25 -20.26 44.51 -23.25
C LYS A 25 -20.37 43.85 -21.88
N ASN A 26 -21.12 42.77 -21.75
CA ASN A 26 -21.19 41.99 -20.51
C ASN A 26 -19.82 41.35 -20.24
N LEU A 27 -19.12 41.85 -19.22
CA LEU A 27 -17.76 41.46 -18.89
C LEU A 27 -17.68 40.07 -18.24
N ALA A 28 -18.78 39.55 -17.70
CA ALA A 28 -18.82 38.20 -17.14
C ALA A 28 -18.61 37.12 -18.21
N TRP A 29 -19.10 37.35 -19.43
CA TRP A 29 -18.99 36.42 -20.56
C TRP A 29 -17.94 36.82 -21.58
N ARG A 30 -17.61 38.11 -21.64
CA ARG A 30 -16.63 38.65 -22.60
C ARG A 30 -15.73 39.69 -21.93
N PRO A 31 -14.82 39.25 -21.05
CA PRO A 31 -13.90 40.14 -20.36
C PRO A 31 -13.09 40.96 -21.36
N LYS A 32 -12.71 42.18 -20.98
CA LYS A 32 -11.89 43.08 -21.80
C LYS A 32 -10.40 42.79 -21.54
N MET A 33 -9.99 41.55 -21.74
CA MET A 33 -8.61 41.07 -21.58
C MET A 33 -8.08 40.58 -22.93
N SER A 34 -6.76 40.61 -23.12
CA SER A 34 -6.10 40.02 -24.29
C SER A 34 -6.14 38.49 -24.23
N GLU A 35 -6.11 37.86 -25.41
CA GLU A 35 -6.05 36.41 -25.53
C GLU A 35 -4.80 35.82 -24.87
N SER A 36 -3.65 36.49 -24.98
CA SER A 36 -2.41 36.08 -24.30
C SER A 36 -2.58 35.94 -22.78
N THR A 37 -3.32 36.87 -22.17
CA THR A 37 -3.61 36.83 -20.73
C THR A 37 -4.65 35.76 -20.41
N LEU A 38 -5.65 35.56 -21.29
CA LEU A 38 -6.66 34.52 -21.09
C LEU A 38 -6.11 33.11 -21.25
N ASN A 39 -5.08 32.92 -22.08
CA ASN A 39 -4.47 31.60 -22.34
C ASN A 39 -3.89 30.95 -21.08
N GLU A 40 -3.39 31.72 -20.12
CA GLU A 40 -2.95 31.20 -18.81
C GLU A 40 -4.09 30.60 -17.98
N PHE A 41 -5.33 31.03 -18.23
CA PHE A 41 -6.54 30.55 -17.55
C PHE A 41 -7.28 29.46 -18.32
N VAL A 42 -6.87 29.12 -19.56
CA VAL A 42 -7.52 28.06 -20.33
C VAL A 42 -7.15 26.70 -19.71
N PRO A 43 -8.12 25.95 -19.15
CA PRO A 43 -7.84 24.74 -18.40
C PRO A 43 -7.55 23.56 -19.34
N LEU A 44 -6.29 23.42 -19.78
CA LEU A 44 -5.87 22.33 -20.66
C LEU A 44 -5.90 20.95 -19.98
N ASN A 45 -5.73 20.91 -18.65
CA ASN A 45 -5.79 19.69 -17.84
C ASN A 45 -6.86 19.86 -16.74
N MET A 46 -8.12 19.93 -17.15
CA MET A 46 -9.24 20.10 -16.22
C MET A 46 -9.48 18.82 -15.40
N GLU A 47 -9.38 18.93 -14.07
CA GLU A 47 -9.68 17.83 -13.14
C GLU A 47 -11.16 17.77 -12.75
N HIS A 48 -11.80 18.92 -12.61
CA HIS A 48 -13.20 19.06 -12.24
C HIS A 48 -13.92 20.06 -13.16
N PRO A 49 -15.14 19.77 -13.64
CA PRO A 49 -15.94 18.54 -13.42
C PRO A 49 -15.32 17.28 -14.04
N PRO A 50 -15.64 16.08 -13.52
CA PRO A 50 -15.09 14.83 -14.04
C PRO A 50 -15.55 14.58 -15.47
N ARG A 51 -14.62 14.12 -16.32
CA ARG A 51 -14.88 13.81 -17.74
C ARG A 51 -15.28 12.35 -18.01
N ARG A 52 -15.36 11.51 -16.97
CA ARG A 52 -15.63 10.08 -17.08
C ARG A 52 -17.05 9.78 -16.55
N PRO A 53 -17.95 9.24 -17.38
CA PRO A 53 -19.29 8.87 -16.94
C PRO A 53 -19.27 7.55 -16.15
N ASN A 54 -20.23 7.38 -15.24
CA ASN A 54 -20.33 6.22 -14.34
C ASN A 54 -20.40 4.88 -15.10
N ASN A 55 -21.03 4.85 -16.27
CA ASN A 55 -21.15 3.64 -17.08
C ASN A 55 -19.81 3.14 -17.66
N TRP A 56 -18.74 3.95 -17.62
CA TRP A 56 -17.42 3.52 -18.09
C TRP A 56 -16.61 2.78 -17.02
N HIS A 57 -17.00 2.83 -15.74
CA HIS A 57 -16.23 2.21 -14.67
C HIS A 57 -16.17 0.68 -14.80
N ALA A 58 -17.31 0.04 -15.05
CA ALA A 58 -17.37 -1.41 -15.28
C ALA A 58 -16.57 -1.82 -16.53
N ALA A 59 -16.69 -1.05 -17.62
CA ALA A 59 -15.96 -1.32 -18.85
C ALA A 59 -14.44 -1.18 -18.65
N GLU A 60 -13.98 -0.17 -17.89
CA GLU A 60 -12.56 -0.02 -17.56
C GLU A 60 -12.09 -1.16 -16.64
N PHE A 61 -12.87 -1.53 -15.63
CA PHE A 61 -12.55 -2.62 -14.72
C PHE A 61 -12.33 -3.95 -15.46
N GLU A 62 -13.23 -4.28 -16.39
CA GLU A 62 -13.10 -5.45 -17.25
C GLU A 62 -11.90 -5.34 -18.21
N ARG A 63 -11.70 -4.17 -18.83
CA ARG A 63 -10.57 -3.92 -19.73
C ARG A 63 -9.20 -4.11 -19.04
N LEU A 64 -9.10 -3.78 -17.75
CA LEU A 64 -7.89 -4.01 -16.95
C LEU A 64 -7.66 -5.50 -16.61
N GLY A 65 -8.67 -6.35 -16.82
CA GLY A 65 -8.62 -7.78 -16.52
C GLY A 65 -8.95 -8.12 -15.06
N ASN A 66 -9.62 -7.21 -14.35
CA ASN A 66 -10.05 -7.46 -12.98
C ASN A 66 -11.34 -8.29 -12.93
N VAL A 67 -11.56 -8.94 -11.79
CA VAL A 67 -12.73 -9.81 -11.55
C VAL A 67 -13.47 -9.33 -10.30
N THR A 68 -14.79 -9.32 -10.37
CA THR A 68 -15.65 -9.09 -9.21
C THR A 68 -15.78 -10.39 -8.42
N TRP A 69 -15.00 -10.52 -7.36
CA TRP A 69 -15.08 -11.67 -6.47
C TRP A 69 -16.24 -11.54 -5.48
N PRO A 70 -16.82 -12.66 -5.00
CA PRO A 70 -17.72 -12.62 -3.84
C PRO A 70 -17.02 -12.00 -2.64
N LYS A 71 -17.75 -11.27 -1.81
CA LYS A 71 -17.21 -10.57 -0.63
C LYS A 71 -16.41 -11.50 0.29
N GLU A 72 -16.85 -12.75 0.44
CA GLU A 72 -16.16 -13.78 1.23
C GLU A 72 -14.74 -14.09 0.73
N VAL A 73 -14.46 -13.86 -0.55
CA VAL A 73 -13.13 -14.07 -1.16
C VAL A 73 -12.30 -12.80 -0.98
N ALA A 74 -12.81 -11.68 -1.48
CA ALA A 74 -12.12 -10.41 -1.49
C ALA A 74 -13.07 -9.26 -1.86
N PHE A 75 -12.68 -8.03 -1.53
CA PHE A 75 -13.42 -6.82 -1.86
C PHE A 75 -12.48 -5.62 -2.01
N TYR A 76 -12.99 -4.52 -2.57
CA TYR A 76 -12.33 -3.22 -2.52
C TYR A 76 -12.77 -2.47 -1.28
N ASN A 77 -11.81 -2.06 -0.44
CA ASN A 77 -12.09 -1.34 0.80
C ASN A 77 -12.49 0.13 0.55
N ALA A 78 -12.73 0.89 1.62
CA ALA A 78 -13.06 2.32 1.55
C ALA A 78 -12.03 3.18 0.80
N GLY A 79 -10.76 2.76 0.78
CA GLY A 79 -9.69 3.40 0.03
C GLY A 79 -9.56 2.89 -1.42
N TYR A 80 -10.44 2.02 -1.87
CA TYR A 80 -10.36 1.28 -3.14
C TYR A 80 -9.10 0.39 -3.28
N ASN A 81 -8.59 -0.16 -2.19
CA ASN A 81 -7.57 -1.20 -2.21
C ASN A 81 -8.25 -2.57 -2.23
N PHE A 82 -7.74 -3.49 -3.03
CA PHE A 82 -8.25 -4.86 -3.08
C PHE A 82 -7.71 -5.67 -1.89
N GLU A 83 -8.60 -6.09 -1.00
CA GLU A 83 -8.29 -6.84 0.20
C GLU A 83 -8.85 -8.26 0.11
N VAL A 84 -8.02 -9.25 0.45
CA VAL A 84 -8.41 -10.65 0.50
C VAL A 84 -8.82 -10.99 1.93
N THR A 85 -9.91 -11.72 2.09
CA THR A 85 -10.39 -12.06 3.44
C THR A 85 -9.41 -13.02 4.16
N PRO A 86 -9.33 -12.98 5.50
CA PRO A 86 -8.48 -13.88 6.27
C PRO A 86 -8.75 -15.36 5.99
N GLU A 87 -10.01 -15.75 5.85
CA GLU A 87 -10.41 -17.13 5.55
C GLU A 87 -10.00 -17.56 4.14
N MET A 88 -10.11 -16.67 3.16
CA MET A 88 -9.67 -16.98 1.81
C MET A 88 -8.16 -17.15 1.75
N GLN A 89 -7.38 -16.34 2.47
CA GLN A 89 -5.92 -16.50 2.54
C GLN A 89 -5.50 -17.84 3.17
N TRP A 90 -6.19 -18.25 4.24
CA TRP A 90 -5.98 -19.57 4.81
C TRP A 90 -6.29 -20.70 3.82
N ARG A 91 -7.40 -20.61 3.08
CA ARG A 91 -7.75 -21.60 2.04
C ARG A 91 -6.75 -21.63 0.89
N LEU A 92 -6.22 -20.46 0.49
CA LEU A 92 -5.16 -20.37 -0.51
C LEU A 92 -3.88 -21.06 -0.03
N PHE A 93 -3.48 -20.82 1.22
CA PHE A 93 -2.35 -21.53 1.84
C PHE A 93 -2.56 -23.05 1.78
N GLN A 94 -3.68 -23.56 2.27
CA GLN A 94 -3.96 -25.00 2.27
C GLN A 94 -3.82 -25.62 0.87
N LYS A 95 -4.29 -24.91 -0.17
CA LYS A 95 -4.24 -25.38 -1.55
C LYS A 95 -2.88 -25.21 -2.23
N CYS A 96 -2.14 -24.17 -1.91
CA CYS A 96 -0.98 -23.72 -2.69
C CYS A 96 0.36 -23.79 -1.95
N HIS A 97 0.39 -24.15 -0.66
CA HIS A 97 1.63 -24.16 0.14
C HIS A 97 2.72 -25.11 -0.37
N ALA A 98 2.38 -26.08 -1.22
CA ALA A 98 3.31 -27.01 -1.88
C ALA A 98 3.64 -26.60 -3.33
N ALA A 99 3.00 -25.55 -3.86
CA ALA A 99 3.21 -25.13 -5.25
C ALA A 99 4.62 -24.54 -5.46
N PRO A 100 5.19 -24.65 -6.67
CA PRO A 100 6.54 -24.15 -6.96
C PRO A 100 6.69 -22.64 -6.76
N PHE A 101 5.65 -21.85 -7.02
CA PHE A 101 5.68 -20.39 -6.87
C PHE A 101 5.57 -19.90 -5.41
N TRP A 102 5.26 -20.80 -4.47
CA TRP A 102 5.04 -20.44 -3.07
C TRP A 102 6.37 -20.21 -2.35
N THR A 103 6.46 -19.13 -1.58
CA THR A 103 7.71 -18.63 -0.97
C THR A 103 7.53 -18.30 0.52
N PRO A 104 8.62 -18.05 1.28
CA PRO A 104 8.57 -17.55 2.65
C PRO A 104 7.65 -16.34 2.86
N GLU A 105 7.66 -15.38 1.94
CA GLU A 105 6.84 -14.16 2.00
C GLU A 105 5.35 -14.46 1.88
N HIS A 106 4.96 -15.50 1.13
CA HIS A 106 3.57 -15.93 1.08
C HIS A 106 3.11 -16.47 2.45
N ASN A 107 3.97 -17.18 3.17
CA ASN A 107 3.68 -17.64 4.53
C ASN A 107 3.54 -16.46 5.51
N GLU A 108 4.46 -15.48 5.47
CA GLU A 108 4.34 -14.23 6.24
C GLU A 108 3.00 -13.53 5.94
N GLN A 109 2.66 -13.35 4.67
CA GLN A 109 1.43 -12.69 4.26
C GLN A 109 0.18 -13.41 4.79
N VAL A 110 0.13 -14.74 4.74
CA VAL A 110 -1.03 -15.48 5.27
C VAL A 110 -1.17 -15.26 6.77
N VAL A 111 -0.08 -15.31 7.54
CA VAL A 111 -0.10 -15.03 8.99
C VAL A 111 -0.60 -13.61 9.26
N VAL A 112 -0.11 -12.63 8.50
CA VAL A 112 -0.51 -11.22 8.60
C VAL A 112 -2.01 -11.03 8.34
N HIS A 113 -2.58 -11.72 7.35
CA HIS A 113 -4.03 -11.65 7.09
C HIS A 113 -4.86 -12.32 8.19
N LEU A 114 -4.30 -13.27 8.95
CA LEU A 114 -5.00 -13.91 10.06
C LEU A 114 -4.99 -13.06 11.36
N MET A 115 -4.13 -12.05 11.48
CA MET A 115 -3.99 -11.24 12.70
C MET A 115 -5.29 -10.64 13.23
N PRO A 116 -6.19 -10.06 12.41
CA PRO A 116 -7.46 -9.53 12.91
C PRO A 116 -8.34 -10.61 13.56
N LYS A 117 -8.33 -11.82 13.00
CA LYS A 117 -9.07 -12.97 13.54
C LYS A 117 -8.43 -13.51 14.81
N ILE A 118 -7.10 -13.46 14.91
CA ILE A 118 -6.36 -13.88 16.11
C ILE A 118 -6.61 -12.93 17.28
N ASP A 119 -6.62 -11.62 17.03
CA ASP A 119 -6.92 -10.63 18.08
C ASP A 119 -8.37 -10.77 18.60
N ALA A 120 -9.29 -11.28 17.77
CA ALA A 120 -10.67 -11.57 18.15
C ALA A 120 -10.88 -12.94 18.80
N ASP A 121 -10.23 -14.00 18.29
CA ASP A 121 -10.35 -15.38 18.75
C ASP A 121 -9.02 -16.14 18.57
N ALA A 122 -8.08 -15.89 19.49
CA ALA A 122 -6.76 -16.50 19.48
C ALA A 122 -6.82 -18.03 19.55
N LYS A 123 -7.79 -18.60 20.28
CA LYS A 123 -7.91 -20.05 20.51
C LYS A 123 -8.16 -20.81 19.22
N THR A 124 -8.97 -20.24 18.32
CA THR A 124 -9.28 -20.87 17.02
C THR A 124 -8.21 -20.62 15.98
N TYR A 125 -7.60 -19.41 15.96
CA TYR A 125 -6.74 -18.99 14.85
C TYR A 125 -5.24 -19.14 15.10
N LEU A 126 -4.74 -19.13 16.34
CA LEU A 126 -3.32 -19.42 16.62
C LEU A 126 -2.89 -20.82 16.15
N PRO A 127 -3.69 -21.89 16.30
CA PRO A 127 -3.34 -23.20 15.75
C PRO A 127 -3.14 -23.19 14.22
N LYS A 128 -3.86 -22.33 13.48
CA LYS A 128 -3.64 -22.15 12.03
C LYS A 128 -2.25 -21.53 11.76
N VAL A 129 -1.85 -20.54 12.56
CA VAL A 129 -0.51 -19.93 12.47
C VAL A 129 0.59 -20.93 12.82
N GLU A 130 0.39 -21.78 13.82
CA GLU A 130 1.34 -22.84 14.17
C GLU A 130 1.49 -23.88 13.05
N ALA A 131 0.40 -24.21 12.35
CA ALA A 131 0.45 -25.07 11.17
C ALA A 131 1.27 -24.43 10.03
N ILE A 132 1.11 -23.12 9.79
CA ILE A 132 1.91 -22.37 8.81
C ILE A 132 3.38 -22.37 9.23
N PHE A 133 3.68 -22.10 10.50
CA PHE A 133 5.05 -22.07 11.02
C PHE A 133 5.74 -23.42 10.87
N LYS A 134 5.07 -24.52 11.22
CA LYS A 134 5.60 -25.87 11.05
C LYS A 134 5.88 -26.19 9.58
N GLN A 135 4.92 -25.89 8.70
CA GLN A 135 5.07 -26.11 7.26
C GLN A 135 6.18 -25.24 6.66
N HIS A 136 6.32 -24.01 7.14
CA HIS A 136 7.40 -23.11 6.75
C HIS A 136 8.75 -23.70 7.14
N ILE A 137 8.95 -24.10 8.40
CA ILE A 137 10.21 -24.70 8.86
C ILE A 137 10.53 -25.96 8.05
N GLN A 138 9.53 -26.79 7.76
CA GLN A 138 9.72 -28.01 6.96
C GLN A 138 10.17 -27.72 5.53
N ARG A 139 9.68 -26.64 4.91
CA ARG A 139 9.96 -26.34 3.49
C ARG A 139 11.15 -25.42 3.28
N PHE A 140 11.31 -24.40 4.12
CA PHE A 140 12.26 -23.31 3.94
C PHE A 140 13.30 -23.21 5.07
N GLY A 141 13.12 -23.94 6.17
CA GLY A 141 13.94 -23.81 7.37
C GLY A 141 13.50 -22.66 8.28
N ALA A 142 14.30 -22.38 9.30
CA ALA A 142 14.06 -21.25 10.20
C ALA A 142 14.58 -19.96 9.55
N ASP A 143 13.71 -18.97 9.39
CA ASP A 143 14.07 -17.64 8.91
C ASP A 143 13.46 -16.53 9.78
N HIS A 144 13.96 -15.30 9.65
CA HIS A 144 13.44 -14.21 10.46
C HIS A 144 12.05 -13.74 10.03
N LEU A 145 11.66 -13.91 8.76
CA LEU A 145 10.36 -13.47 8.26
C LEU A 145 9.23 -14.18 9.01
N ILE A 146 9.30 -15.51 9.08
CA ILE A 146 8.26 -16.31 9.71
C ILE A 146 8.27 -16.16 11.23
N TYR A 147 9.44 -16.11 11.87
CA TYR A 147 9.52 -15.92 13.31
C TYR A 147 8.94 -14.58 13.73
N ASN A 148 9.23 -13.51 12.99
CA ASN A 148 8.65 -12.20 13.24
C ASN A 148 7.12 -12.20 13.03
N ALA A 149 6.63 -12.83 11.95
CA ALA A 149 5.20 -12.90 11.68
C ALA A 149 4.43 -13.67 12.77
N VAL A 150 4.97 -14.82 13.21
CA VAL A 150 4.38 -15.67 14.25
C VAL A 150 4.42 -14.96 15.61
N MET A 151 5.53 -14.30 15.93
CA MET A 151 5.63 -13.52 17.17
C MET A 151 4.62 -12.36 17.19
N GLN A 152 4.47 -11.64 16.07
CA GLN A 152 3.45 -10.58 15.97
C GLN A 152 2.03 -11.14 16.11
N ALA A 153 1.74 -12.30 15.51
CA ALA A 153 0.46 -12.98 15.66
C ALA A 153 0.19 -13.39 17.12
N ARG A 154 1.21 -13.90 17.84
CA ARG A 154 1.11 -14.21 19.29
C ARG A 154 0.90 -12.95 20.14
N ALA A 155 1.53 -11.83 19.78
CA ALA A 155 1.32 -10.55 20.46
C ALA A 155 -0.15 -10.09 20.35
N PHE A 156 -0.74 -10.17 19.16
CA PHE A 156 -2.18 -9.93 18.97
C PHE A 156 -3.03 -10.94 19.74
N GLY A 157 -2.63 -12.21 19.77
CA GLY A 157 -3.27 -13.26 20.57
C GLY A 157 -3.07 -13.15 22.08
N ARG A 158 -2.43 -12.08 22.58
CA ARG A 158 -2.12 -11.84 24.00
C ARG A 158 -1.26 -12.91 24.66
N ASP A 159 -0.44 -13.60 23.86
CA ASP A 159 0.47 -14.65 24.30
C ASP A 159 1.91 -14.11 24.45
N PHE A 160 2.14 -13.40 25.56
CA PHE A 160 3.46 -12.82 25.85
C PHE A 160 4.55 -13.88 26.03
N GLU A 161 4.25 -14.99 26.72
CA GLU A 161 5.20 -16.08 26.97
C GLU A 161 5.63 -16.75 25.66
N GLY A 162 4.68 -16.95 24.74
CA GLY A 162 4.98 -17.44 23.40
C GLY A 162 5.85 -16.47 22.60
N CYS A 163 5.68 -15.16 22.76
CA CYS A 163 6.56 -14.16 22.13
C CYS A 163 8.00 -14.26 22.68
N GLU A 164 8.16 -14.33 24.01
CA GLU A 164 9.48 -14.50 24.62
C GLU A 164 10.16 -15.80 24.22
N LYS A 165 9.39 -16.88 24.11
CA LYS A 165 9.91 -18.17 23.63
C LYS A 165 10.43 -18.03 22.20
N MET A 166 9.65 -17.44 21.29
CA MET A 166 10.10 -17.20 19.91
C MET A 166 11.36 -16.34 19.87
N LEU A 167 11.45 -15.28 20.69
CA LEU A 167 12.65 -14.46 20.77
C LEU A 167 13.88 -15.24 21.27
N ARG A 168 13.69 -16.12 22.26
CA ARG A 168 14.75 -17.01 22.76
C ARG A 168 15.20 -17.99 21.68
N ASP A 169 14.26 -18.61 20.97
CA ASP A 169 14.54 -19.54 19.86
C ASP A 169 15.34 -18.83 18.75
N MET A 170 15.01 -17.57 18.42
CA MET A 170 15.78 -16.76 17.45
C MET A 170 17.19 -16.38 17.92
N LYS A 171 17.42 -16.30 19.24
CA LYS A 171 18.73 -15.98 19.82
C LYS A 171 19.62 -17.23 19.95
N ALA A 172 19.04 -18.43 19.92
CA ALA A 172 19.79 -19.66 19.99
C ALA A 172 20.68 -19.81 18.74
N PRO A 173 21.92 -20.34 18.89
CA PRO A 173 22.74 -20.68 17.73
C PRO A 173 21.97 -21.68 16.84
N PRO A 174 22.07 -21.59 15.51
CA PRO A 174 21.39 -22.53 14.63
C PRO A 174 21.84 -23.95 15.00
N PRO A 175 20.92 -24.94 15.02
CA PRO A 175 21.33 -26.32 15.25
C PRO A 175 22.37 -26.72 14.20
N PRO A 176 23.36 -27.56 14.54
CA PRO A 176 24.34 -28.03 13.58
C PRO A 176 23.59 -28.64 12.38
N GLN A 177 23.75 -28.00 11.22
CA GLN A 177 23.18 -28.52 9.99
C GLN A 177 23.88 -29.85 9.72
N ASN A 178 23.13 -30.95 9.86
CA ASN A 178 23.63 -32.23 9.39
C ASN A 178 23.96 -32.08 7.91
N ALA A 179 25.23 -32.29 7.59
CA ALA A 179 25.77 -32.27 6.25
C ALA A 179 25.04 -33.30 5.37
N SER A 180 24.00 -32.86 4.68
CA SER A 180 23.42 -33.59 3.56
C SER A 180 23.20 -32.63 2.40
N GLY A 181 24.28 -32.47 1.63
CA GLY A 181 24.30 -32.19 0.20
C GLY A 181 23.34 -31.12 -0.33
N CYS A 182 23.77 -29.87 -0.31
CA CYS A 182 23.44 -28.93 -1.37
C CYS A 182 24.59 -27.93 -1.51
N GLU A 183 25.57 -28.30 -2.34
CA GLU A 183 26.51 -27.33 -2.89
C GLU A 183 25.73 -26.45 -3.86
N THR A 184 25.58 -25.15 -3.57
CA THR A 184 25.77 -24.07 -4.55
C THR A 184 25.69 -22.68 -3.91
N SER A 185 26.59 -21.82 -4.41
CA SER A 185 26.67 -20.36 -4.26
C SER A 185 27.28 -19.81 -2.97
N SER A 186 28.61 -19.80 -2.97
CA SER A 186 29.39 -18.71 -2.39
C SER A 186 29.08 -17.40 -3.12
N LEU A 187 28.37 -16.48 -2.47
CA LEU A 187 28.35 -15.07 -2.84
C LEU A 187 28.70 -14.24 -1.59
N ALA A 188 29.91 -13.72 -1.66
CA ALA A 188 30.56 -12.66 -0.90
C ALA A 188 29.80 -12.08 0.32
N ALA A 189 30.43 -12.23 1.49
CA ALA A 189 30.30 -11.27 2.58
C ALA A 189 30.75 -9.90 2.06
N ALA A 190 29.77 -9.04 1.73
CA ALA A 190 29.99 -7.64 1.44
C ALA A 190 29.86 -6.84 2.74
N ASP A 191 30.90 -6.05 3.00
CA ASP A 191 31.04 -5.05 4.03
C ASP A 191 29.91 -4.01 3.93
N VAL A 192 28.94 -4.04 4.87
CA VAL A 192 27.81 -3.09 4.90
C VAL A 192 28.15 -1.97 5.89
N SER A 193 29.02 -1.06 5.44
CA SER A 193 29.07 0.29 5.97
C SER A 193 28.21 1.21 5.09
N ALA A 194 27.41 2.04 5.76
CA ALA A 194 26.53 3.09 5.22
C ALA A 194 25.22 2.65 4.55
N LEU A 195 24.12 2.77 5.31
CA LEU A 195 22.83 3.32 4.84
C LEU A 195 21.96 3.65 6.06
N VAL A 196 21.61 4.93 6.21
CA VAL A 196 20.76 5.48 7.28
C VAL A 196 19.30 5.52 6.81
N PRO A 197 18.33 4.89 7.51
CA PRO A 197 16.90 5.09 7.26
C PRO A 197 16.17 5.83 8.41
N ASN A 198 15.20 6.67 8.04
CA ASN A 198 14.44 7.62 8.88
C ASN A 198 13.20 6.98 9.56
N ALA A 199 13.00 7.35 10.83
CA ALA A 199 11.94 6.98 11.79
C ALA A 199 10.47 7.19 11.36
N GLN A 200 10.15 7.99 10.33
CA GLN A 200 8.76 8.20 9.88
C GLN A 200 8.17 7.01 9.09
N THR A 201 8.97 5.97 8.83
CA THR A 201 8.63 4.85 7.93
C THR A 201 7.95 3.68 8.66
N TYR A 202 8.07 3.58 9.99
CA TYR A 202 7.89 2.29 10.66
C TYR A 202 6.46 1.90 11.07
N ILE A 203 5.53 2.86 11.25
CA ILE A 203 4.08 2.54 11.32
C ILE A 203 3.46 2.42 9.94
N ASN A 204 3.84 3.33 9.03
CA ASN A 204 3.38 3.30 7.67
C ASN A 204 3.85 2.04 6.94
N MET A 205 4.88 1.32 7.43
CA MET A 205 5.34 0.06 6.84
C MET A 205 4.64 -1.20 7.35
N ILE A 206 4.15 -1.24 8.59
CA ILE A 206 3.22 -2.32 8.98
C ILE A 206 1.94 -2.22 8.12
N LEU A 207 1.48 -0.99 7.84
CA LEU A 207 0.35 -0.72 6.94
C LEU A 207 0.70 -0.82 5.42
N ALA A 208 1.90 -0.43 4.98
CA ALA A 208 2.30 -0.39 3.56
C ALA A 208 2.90 -1.71 3.05
N VAL A 209 3.44 -2.57 3.92
CA VAL A 209 3.74 -3.97 3.58
C VAL A 209 2.43 -4.73 3.34
N GLN A 210 1.37 -4.43 4.10
CA GLN A 210 0.02 -4.98 3.86
C GLN A 210 -0.69 -4.40 2.62
N LEU A 211 -0.53 -3.10 2.32
CA LEU A 211 -1.31 -2.45 1.25
C LEU A 211 -0.58 -2.24 -0.09
N CYS A 212 0.74 -2.39 -0.17
CA CYS A 212 1.50 -1.95 -1.36
C CYS A 212 2.68 -2.83 -1.82
N GLY A 213 2.83 -4.07 -1.34
CA GLY A 213 3.74 -5.06 -1.97
C GLY A 213 5.21 -4.62 -2.14
N LYS A 214 5.71 -3.76 -1.24
CA LYS A 214 7.11 -3.29 -1.29
C LYS A 214 7.96 -4.05 -0.27
N PRO A 215 8.96 -4.84 -0.70
CA PRO A 215 10.03 -5.26 0.18
C PRO A 215 10.95 -4.05 0.40
N ARG A 216 11.10 -3.61 1.64
CA ARG A 216 12.32 -2.93 2.08
C ARG A 216 12.91 -3.80 3.17
N GLU A 217 14.17 -4.14 2.98
CA GLU A 217 14.99 -4.88 3.94
C GLU A 217 15.19 -4.00 5.18
N LEU A 218 14.27 -4.09 6.15
CA LEU A 218 14.66 -3.86 7.52
C LEU A 218 15.65 -4.96 7.87
N GLY A 219 16.77 -4.61 8.50
CA GLY A 219 17.59 -5.62 9.18
C GLY A 219 16.67 -6.40 10.12
N GLU A 220 16.60 -7.71 9.94
CA GLU A 220 15.59 -8.60 10.51
C GLU A 220 15.49 -8.55 12.05
N MET A 221 16.56 -8.05 12.68
CA MET A 221 16.67 -7.75 14.12
C MET A 221 15.79 -6.57 14.58
N HIS A 222 15.39 -5.65 13.70
CA HIS A 222 14.54 -4.49 14.05
C HIS A 222 13.09 -4.92 14.31
N LYS A 223 12.53 -5.78 13.44
CA LYS A 223 11.15 -6.25 13.51
C LYS A 223 10.86 -6.99 14.84
N ARG A 224 11.82 -7.78 15.31
CA ARG A 224 11.65 -8.59 16.54
C ARG A 224 11.41 -7.73 17.78
N THR A 225 12.11 -6.60 17.88
CA THR A 225 12.01 -5.69 19.03
C THR A 225 10.68 -4.97 19.04
N ILE A 226 10.24 -4.48 17.88
CA ILE A 226 8.94 -3.80 17.75
C ILE A 226 7.82 -4.76 18.16
N ASN A 227 7.91 -6.04 17.77
CA ASN A 227 6.95 -7.05 18.18
C ASN A 227 6.94 -7.29 19.69
N MET A 228 8.09 -7.27 20.37
CA MET A 228 8.13 -7.36 21.83
C MET A 228 7.54 -6.14 22.52
N ILE A 229 7.82 -4.92 22.03
CA ILE A 229 7.21 -3.69 22.58
C ILE A 229 5.68 -3.71 22.36
N LEU A 230 5.23 -4.14 21.18
CA LEU A 230 3.82 -4.36 20.89
C LEU A 230 3.21 -5.40 21.83
N ALA A 231 3.88 -6.54 22.06
CA ALA A 231 3.41 -7.57 22.99
C ALA A 231 3.31 -7.05 24.43
N VAL A 232 4.28 -6.26 24.89
CA VAL A 232 4.22 -5.59 26.20
C VAL A 232 2.94 -4.75 26.31
N GLN A 233 2.68 -3.89 25.31
CA GLN A 233 1.51 -3.02 25.31
C GLN A 233 0.19 -3.81 25.26
N LEU A 234 0.06 -4.74 24.30
CA LEU A 234 -1.17 -5.50 24.09
C LEU A 234 -1.50 -6.40 25.29
N CYS A 235 -0.50 -6.99 25.92
CA CYS A 235 -0.66 -7.83 27.12
C CYS A 235 -0.75 -7.03 28.43
N GLY A 236 -0.77 -5.70 28.39
CA GLY A 236 -0.87 -4.84 29.57
C GLY A 236 0.34 -4.94 30.52
N LYS A 237 1.52 -5.26 29.99
CA LYS A 237 2.77 -5.31 30.76
C LYS A 237 3.29 -3.88 31.05
N PRO A 238 4.13 -3.70 32.09
CA PRO A 238 4.68 -2.39 32.44
C PRO A 238 5.47 -1.76 31.29
N ARG A 239 5.35 -0.45 31.13
CA ARG A 239 6.04 0.32 30.08
C ARG A 239 7.56 0.17 30.17
N GLU A 240 8.08 0.07 31.38
CA GLU A 240 9.50 -0.10 31.69
C GLU A 240 10.07 -1.37 31.05
N LEU A 241 9.27 -2.44 30.94
CA LEU A 241 9.67 -3.67 30.25
C LEU A 241 9.79 -3.45 28.74
N GLY A 242 8.90 -2.66 28.14
CA GLY A 242 9.00 -2.23 26.75
C GLY A 242 10.26 -1.40 26.50
N GLU A 243 10.60 -0.50 27.43
CA GLU A 243 11.82 0.32 27.37
C GLU A 243 13.09 -0.55 27.48
N GLN A 244 13.07 -1.62 28.28
CA GLN A 244 14.18 -2.57 28.37
C GLN A 244 14.44 -3.25 27.03
N TYR A 245 13.41 -3.77 26.35
CA TYR A 245 13.57 -4.34 25.00
C TYR A 245 14.06 -3.31 23.99
N PHE A 246 13.57 -2.07 24.07
CA PHE A 246 14.03 -0.98 23.22
C PHE A 246 15.54 -0.70 23.43
N LYS A 247 15.99 -0.57 24.68
CA LYS A 247 17.40 -0.37 25.03
C LYS A 247 18.29 -1.54 24.59
N GLU A 248 17.84 -2.77 24.78
CA GLU A 248 18.55 -3.97 24.32
C GLU A 248 18.73 -3.97 22.78
N ALA A 249 17.69 -3.55 22.06
CA ALA A 249 17.75 -3.48 20.61
C ALA A 249 18.70 -2.38 20.11
N VAL A 250 18.71 -1.22 20.76
CA VAL A 250 19.69 -0.16 20.43
C VAL A 250 21.11 -0.62 20.76
N ALA A 251 21.32 -1.24 21.92
CA ALA A 251 22.64 -1.76 22.32
C ALA A 251 23.18 -2.85 21.37
N SER A 252 22.29 -3.67 20.79
CA SER A 252 22.65 -4.69 19.80
C SER A 252 22.80 -4.16 18.36
N GLY A 253 22.60 -2.86 18.12
CA GLY A 253 22.59 -2.26 16.78
C GLY A 253 21.37 -2.62 15.93
N ALA A 254 20.39 -3.30 16.54
CA ALA A 254 19.14 -3.71 15.92
C ALA A 254 18.11 -2.59 15.86
N LEU A 255 18.35 -1.44 16.48
CA LEU A 255 17.62 -0.20 16.29
C LEU A 255 18.63 0.95 16.33
N GLN A 256 18.46 1.93 15.44
CA GLN A 256 19.21 3.18 15.51
C GLN A 256 18.27 4.26 16.06
N ALA A 257 18.71 4.95 17.12
CA ALA A 257 18.03 6.10 17.67
C ALA A 257 18.81 7.36 17.30
N VAL A 258 18.12 8.35 16.73
CA VAL A 258 18.74 9.65 16.38
C VAL A 258 18.57 10.64 17.54
N MET A 259 17.53 10.47 18.36
CA MET A 259 17.29 11.24 19.58
C MET A 259 17.73 10.49 20.83
N ARG A 260 17.55 11.14 22.00
CA ARG A 260 17.73 10.49 23.30
C ARG A 260 16.78 9.29 23.42
N LEU A 261 17.27 8.20 24.01
CA LEU A 261 16.58 6.90 24.02
C LEU A 261 15.16 6.95 24.62
N ASP A 262 14.96 7.73 25.66
CA ASP A 262 13.65 7.91 26.30
C ASP A 262 12.62 8.62 25.39
N THR A 263 13.10 9.56 24.57
CA THR A 263 12.31 10.35 23.64
C THR A 263 11.93 9.50 22.44
N GLU A 264 12.92 8.81 21.87
CA GLU A 264 12.70 7.87 20.77
C GLU A 264 11.74 6.74 21.19
N PHE A 265 11.94 6.15 22.38
CA PHE A 265 11.01 5.15 22.93
C PHE A 265 9.61 5.71 23.14
N SER A 266 9.47 6.93 23.68
CA SER A 266 8.16 7.58 23.82
C SER A 266 7.46 7.76 22.48
N MET A 267 8.20 8.16 21.43
CA MET A 267 7.66 8.24 20.08
C MET A 267 7.16 6.88 19.60
N TRP A 268 7.97 5.83 19.70
CA TRP A 268 7.56 4.47 19.34
C TRP A 268 6.32 3.99 20.11
N TRP A 269 6.27 4.25 21.41
CA TRP A 269 5.14 3.89 22.26
C TRP A 269 3.85 4.62 21.83
N ASP A 270 3.93 5.93 21.60
CA ASP A 270 2.79 6.74 21.13
C ASP A 270 2.28 6.27 19.77
N GLN A 271 3.20 5.87 18.90
CA GLN A 271 2.91 5.32 17.58
C GLN A 271 2.14 3.99 17.67
N LEU A 272 2.53 3.09 18.59
CA LEU A 272 1.80 1.85 18.82
C LEU A 272 0.45 2.09 19.53
N LEU A 273 0.33 3.12 20.38
CA LEU A 273 -0.96 3.54 20.96
C LEU A 273 -1.92 4.07 19.88
N ARG A 274 -1.43 4.86 18.92
CA ARG A 274 -2.22 5.34 17.78
C ARG A 274 -2.65 4.19 16.85
N LEU A 275 -1.81 3.16 16.70
CA LEU A 275 -2.19 1.95 15.97
C LEU A 275 -3.30 1.18 16.69
N GLY A 276 -3.15 0.95 18.00
CA GLY A 276 -4.12 0.19 18.80
C GLY A 276 -4.16 -1.30 18.44
N SER A 277 -5.31 -1.94 18.67
CA SER A 277 -5.58 -3.33 18.26
C SER A 277 -6.94 -3.45 17.57
N PHE A 278 -7.21 -4.58 16.91
CA PHE A 278 -8.47 -4.82 16.19
C PHE A 278 -9.68 -4.96 17.12
N SER A 279 -9.45 -5.43 18.34
CA SER A 279 -10.39 -5.55 19.46
C SER A 279 -10.43 -4.30 20.35
N GLY A 280 -9.51 -3.34 20.13
CA GLY A 280 -9.44 -2.11 20.91
C GLY A 280 -10.63 -1.19 20.64
N SER A 281 -10.89 -0.25 21.55
CA SER A 281 -11.91 0.79 21.38
C SER A 281 -11.40 2.04 20.67
N SER A 282 -10.08 2.17 20.51
CA SER A 282 -9.42 3.30 19.86
C SER A 282 -8.15 2.85 19.12
N GLY A 283 -7.67 3.73 18.25
CA GLY A 283 -6.52 3.47 17.38
C GLY A 283 -6.93 3.06 15.96
N HIS A 284 -6.00 3.13 15.02
CA HIS A 284 -6.27 2.89 13.60
C HIS A 284 -6.80 1.48 13.32
N LEU A 285 -6.29 0.46 14.01
CA LEU A 285 -6.70 -0.93 13.81
C LEU A 285 -8.09 -1.24 14.39
N SER A 286 -8.59 -0.41 15.31
CA SER A 286 -9.94 -0.56 15.88
C SER A 286 -11.06 -0.16 14.93
N ASN A 287 -10.74 0.53 13.82
CA ASN A 287 -11.72 0.92 12.83
C ASN A 287 -12.08 -0.28 11.93
N LYS A 288 -13.32 -0.76 12.07
CA LYS A 288 -13.86 -1.92 11.33
C LYS A 288 -14.71 -1.53 10.11
N ASP A 289 -14.68 -0.27 9.70
CA ASP A 289 -15.44 0.18 8.54
C ASP A 289 -14.68 -0.13 7.24
N GLU A 290 -14.98 -1.30 6.69
CA GLU A 290 -14.33 -1.84 5.50
C GLU A 290 -14.70 -1.10 4.20
N GLY A 291 -15.90 -0.50 4.10
CA GLY A 291 -16.37 0.13 2.86
C GLY A 291 -16.44 -0.85 1.68
N ALA A 292 -16.75 -2.12 1.94
CA ALA A 292 -16.63 -3.21 1.00
C ALA A 292 -17.47 -3.00 -0.27
N THR A 293 -16.78 -2.99 -1.42
CA THR A 293 -17.38 -2.90 -2.75
C THR A 293 -16.78 -3.95 -3.70
N PRO A 294 -17.53 -4.50 -4.66
CA PRO A 294 -16.98 -5.46 -5.62
C PRO A 294 -16.07 -4.82 -6.67
N MET A 295 -16.14 -3.49 -6.82
CA MET A 295 -15.39 -2.68 -7.78
C MET A 295 -15.13 -1.28 -7.19
N PRO A 296 -13.96 -0.65 -7.46
CA PRO A 296 -13.69 0.73 -7.09
C PRO A 296 -14.75 1.70 -7.64
N GLN A 297 -15.16 2.67 -6.82
CA GLN A 297 -16.07 3.71 -7.30
C GLN A 297 -15.37 4.66 -8.29
N ASN A 298 -14.05 4.81 -8.24
CA ASN A 298 -13.28 5.61 -9.20
C ASN A 298 -12.14 4.81 -9.85
N MET A 299 -12.36 4.33 -11.08
CA MET A 299 -11.38 3.56 -11.84
C MET A 299 -10.19 4.37 -12.35
N TRP A 300 -10.28 5.70 -12.35
CA TRP A 300 -9.20 6.61 -12.74
C TRP A 300 -8.54 7.29 -11.53
N ALA A 301 -8.73 6.76 -10.32
CA ALA A 301 -8.01 7.21 -9.14
C ALA A 301 -6.49 7.15 -9.36
N LEU A 302 -5.78 8.13 -8.83
CA LEU A 302 -4.32 8.24 -8.92
C LEU A 302 -3.68 7.78 -7.61
N TRP A 303 -2.50 7.18 -7.69
CA TRP A 303 -1.62 7.02 -6.52
C TRP A 303 -0.52 8.08 -6.48
N GLY A 304 -0.36 8.84 -7.56
CA GLY A 304 0.70 9.82 -7.73
C GLY A 304 0.22 11.13 -8.37
N TRP A 305 1.07 11.77 -9.17
CA TRP A 305 0.89 13.18 -9.56
C TRP A 305 0.16 13.41 -10.88
N GLY A 306 -0.09 12.37 -11.68
CA GLY A 306 -0.80 12.53 -12.94
C GLY A 306 -1.37 11.23 -13.47
N ARG A 307 -2.13 11.29 -14.57
CA ARG A 307 -2.88 10.14 -15.15
C ARG A 307 -2.05 8.90 -15.51
N TYR A 308 -0.73 9.07 -15.65
CA TYR A 308 0.22 7.99 -15.90
C TYR A 308 0.59 7.21 -14.63
N GLU A 309 0.30 7.77 -13.45
CA GLU A 309 0.48 7.16 -12.13
C GLU A 309 -0.90 6.78 -11.58
N ARG A 310 -1.64 6.02 -12.39
CA ARG A 310 -2.98 5.50 -12.08
C ARG A 310 -2.89 4.36 -11.06
N LYS A 311 -3.85 4.32 -10.14
CA LYS A 311 -3.95 3.28 -9.10
C LYS A 311 -4.24 1.90 -9.68
N PHE A 312 -5.06 1.82 -10.72
CA PHE A 312 -5.45 0.57 -11.36
C PHE A 312 -4.79 0.47 -12.74
N THR A 313 -3.92 -0.52 -12.91
CA THR A 313 -3.17 -0.77 -14.15
C THR A 313 -3.59 -2.09 -14.79
N PRO A 314 -3.44 -2.26 -16.12
CA PRO A 314 -3.66 -3.53 -16.79
C PRO A 314 -2.74 -4.60 -16.23
N ARG A 315 -3.20 -5.85 -16.24
CA ARG A 315 -2.43 -6.99 -15.73
C ARG A 315 -1.02 -7.10 -16.33
N GLU A 316 -0.86 -6.83 -17.62
CA GLU A 316 0.44 -6.84 -18.30
C GLU A 316 1.41 -5.80 -17.71
N GLU A 317 0.93 -4.57 -17.47
CA GLU A 317 1.73 -3.51 -16.84
C GLU A 317 2.15 -3.92 -15.41
N SER A 318 1.25 -4.55 -14.66
CA SER A 318 1.55 -5.07 -13.32
C SER A 318 2.53 -6.24 -13.33
N ILE A 319 2.49 -7.12 -14.33
CA ILE A 319 3.46 -8.21 -14.52
C ILE A 319 4.83 -7.63 -14.83
N ASN A 320 4.90 -6.67 -15.77
CA ASN A 320 6.14 -6.00 -16.12
C ASN A 320 6.73 -5.26 -14.93
N GLU A 321 5.90 -4.54 -14.16
CA GLU A 321 6.36 -3.88 -12.93
C GLU A 321 6.94 -4.89 -11.91
N ARG A 322 6.32 -6.07 -11.75
CA ARG A 322 6.87 -7.11 -10.86
C ARG A 322 8.17 -7.72 -11.40
N ALA A 323 8.26 -7.95 -12.71
CA ALA A 323 9.46 -8.47 -13.36
C ALA A 323 10.63 -7.47 -13.25
N ASP A 324 10.35 -6.19 -13.41
CA ASP A 324 11.30 -5.09 -13.21
C ASP A 324 11.84 -5.06 -11.78
N VAL A 325 10.95 -5.23 -10.79
CA VAL A 325 11.34 -5.27 -9.38
C VAL A 325 12.19 -6.51 -9.07
N ALA A 326 11.83 -7.67 -9.61
CA ALA A 326 12.54 -8.92 -9.36
C ALA A 326 13.93 -8.97 -10.04
N SER A 327 14.05 -8.41 -11.25
CA SER A 327 15.30 -8.46 -12.04
C SER A 327 16.38 -7.50 -11.55
N GLY A 328 16.07 -6.60 -10.60
CA GLY A 328 16.97 -5.51 -10.20
C GLY A 328 17.38 -4.60 -11.37
N SER A 329 16.67 -4.68 -12.51
CA SER A 329 17.09 -4.09 -13.77
C SER A 329 17.21 -2.57 -13.63
N PRO A 330 18.36 -1.98 -14.01
CA PRO A 330 18.54 -0.53 -14.06
C PRO A 330 17.64 0.16 -15.11
N VAL A 331 17.10 -0.60 -16.05
CA VAL A 331 16.43 -0.07 -17.26
C VAL A 331 15.08 0.54 -16.94
N THR A 332 14.39 0.07 -15.90
CA THR A 332 13.30 0.80 -15.27
C THR A 332 13.83 1.51 -14.03
N ARG A 333 13.73 2.85 -14.02
CA ARG A 333 14.19 3.76 -12.97
C ARG A 333 13.79 3.39 -11.54
N ARG A 334 12.96 2.37 -11.30
CA ARG A 334 12.44 1.98 -9.97
C ARG A 334 13.29 0.96 -9.21
N GLY A 335 14.23 0.26 -9.84
CA GLY A 335 15.12 -0.70 -9.15
C GLY A 335 16.29 -0.01 -8.44
N LYS A 336 17.07 0.78 -9.20
CA LYS A 336 18.26 1.51 -8.69
C LYS A 336 17.92 2.72 -7.80
N MET A 337 16.76 3.37 -7.97
CA MET A 337 16.32 4.53 -7.16
C MET A 337 15.70 4.15 -5.80
N ARG A 338 15.70 2.89 -5.38
CA ARG A 338 15.08 2.51 -4.10
C ARG A 338 15.92 2.89 -2.89
N LEU A 339 17.24 2.94 -3.07
CA LEU A 339 18.20 3.30 -2.01
C LEU A 339 18.59 4.78 -2.09
N GLU A 340 18.53 5.39 -3.27
CA GLU A 340 18.90 6.79 -3.51
C GLU A 340 17.69 7.60 -3.99
N GLY A 341 17.42 8.72 -3.31
CA GLY A 341 16.45 9.73 -3.75
C GLY A 341 17.17 11.00 -4.15
N SER A 342 17.05 11.43 -5.42
CA SER A 342 17.66 12.67 -5.89
C SER A 342 16.61 13.77 -6.11
N VAL A 343 17.01 15.02 -5.90
CA VAL A 343 16.17 16.20 -6.25
C VAL A 343 15.86 16.18 -7.75
N TYR A 344 16.82 15.77 -8.59
CA TYR A 344 16.63 15.66 -10.02
C TYR A 344 15.46 14.74 -10.38
N ASP A 345 15.36 13.56 -9.75
CA ASP A 345 14.29 12.61 -10.02
C ASP A 345 12.92 13.13 -9.54
N ASN A 346 12.89 13.78 -8.39
CA ASN A 346 11.68 14.41 -7.87
C ASN A 346 11.17 15.52 -8.79
N VAL A 347 12.06 16.36 -9.32
CA VAL A 347 11.71 17.40 -10.30
C VAL A 347 11.32 16.78 -11.63
N ARG A 348 12.07 15.77 -12.11
CA ARG A 348 11.79 15.09 -13.39
C ARG A 348 10.46 14.35 -13.40
N ARG A 349 9.98 13.90 -12.23
CA ARG A 349 8.68 13.25 -12.05
C ARG A 349 7.50 14.20 -12.27
N GLN A 350 7.69 15.51 -12.06
CA GLN A 350 6.62 16.50 -12.19
C GLN A 350 5.96 16.44 -13.58
N PRO A 351 4.62 16.38 -13.67
CA PRO A 351 3.92 16.09 -14.92
C PRO A 351 3.61 17.33 -15.77
N TRP A 352 4.17 18.50 -15.45
CA TRP A 352 3.83 19.77 -16.12
C TRP A 352 4.17 19.77 -17.61
N ALA A 353 5.20 19.03 -18.03
CA ALA A 353 5.59 18.84 -19.42
C ALA A 353 5.09 17.51 -20.04
N LYS A 354 4.39 16.67 -19.28
CA LYS A 354 3.85 15.41 -19.81
C LYS A 354 2.60 15.69 -20.63
N TYR A 355 2.40 14.97 -21.72
CA TYR A 355 1.22 15.12 -22.56
C TYR A 355 -0.07 14.87 -21.76
N GLN A 356 -0.93 15.88 -21.62
CA GLN A 356 -2.23 15.75 -20.94
C GLN A 356 -3.42 15.72 -21.93
N GLY A 357 -3.16 15.76 -23.23
CA GLY A 357 -4.21 15.79 -24.24
C GLY A 357 -5.03 14.50 -24.30
N LEU A 358 -6.15 14.56 -25.00
CA LEU A 358 -7.13 13.48 -25.05
C LEU A 358 -6.70 12.38 -26.04
N PHE A 359 -7.05 11.14 -25.71
CA PHE A 359 -6.90 9.99 -26.60
C PHE A 359 -8.25 9.59 -27.22
N PRO A 360 -8.30 8.79 -28.31
CA PRO A 360 -9.57 8.34 -28.88
C PRO A 360 -10.50 7.63 -27.86
N PHE A 361 -9.95 6.82 -26.96
CA PHE A 361 -10.72 6.16 -25.89
C PHE A 361 -11.24 7.16 -24.85
N ASP A 362 -10.74 8.39 -24.81
CA ASP A 362 -11.28 9.42 -23.93
C ASP A 362 -12.62 9.97 -24.39
N PHE A 363 -12.93 9.83 -25.67
CA PHE A 363 -14.22 10.19 -26.26
C PHE A 363 -15.12 8.97 -26.38
N ASN A 364 -14.56 7.83 -26.80
CA ASN A 364 -15.33 6.61 -27.12
C ASN A 364 -15.59 5.71 -25.89
N GLY A 365 -14.85 5.92 -24.81
CA GLY A 365 -14.83 5.05 -23.64
C GLY A 365 -13.82 3.91 -23.73
N PRO A 366 -13.69 3.11 -22.65
CA PRO A 366 -12.82 1.95 -22.61
C PRO A 366 -13.12 0.97 -23.73
N GLN A 367 -12.07 0.44 -24.36
CA GLN A 367 -12.23 -0.61 -25.37
C GLN A 367 -12.87 -1.84 -24.73
N LYS A 368 -13.95 -2.33 -25.33
CA LYS A 368 -14.49 -3.67 -25.03
C LYS A 368 -13.48 -4.68 -25.57
N SER A 369 -12.95 -5.55 -24.72
CA SER A 369 -12.05 -6.62 -25.14
C SER A 369 -12.76 -7.53 -26.15
N LYS A 370 -12.30 -7.54 -27.40
CA LYS A 370 -12.82 -8.45 -28.44
C LYS A 370 -12.52 -9.89 -28.02
N GLY A 371 -13.55 -10.69 -27.79
CA GLY A 371 -13.42 -12.11 -27.42
C GLY A 371 -13.48 -12.40 -25.92
N SER A 372 -13.52 -11.39 -25.05
CA SER A 372 -14.05 -11.61 -23.70
C SER A 372 -15.57 -11.55 -23.80
N VAL A 373 -16.23 -12.66 -23.51
CA VAL A 373 -17.58 -12.61 -22.94
C VAL A 373 -17.56 -11.54 -21.82
N ALA A 374 -18.61 -10.74 -21.67
CA ALA A 374 -18.69 -9.72 -20.61
C ALA A 374 -18.16 -10.27 -19.27
N GLY A 375 -17.06 -9.71 -18.78
CA GLY A 375 -16.35 -10.23 -17.59
C GLY A 375 -15.89 -11.69 -17.66
N VAL A 376 -15.21 -12.14 -16.60
CA VAL A 376 -14.93 -13.58 -16.42
C VAL A 376 -16.23 -14.28 -16.10
N ASN A 377 -16.66 -15.21 -16.96
CA ASN A 377 -17.88 -15.98 -16.77
C ASN A 377 -17.62 -17.20 -15.85
N PHE A 378 -18.38 -17.30 -14.76
CA PHE A 378 -18.34 -18.41 -13.81
C PHE A 378 -19.52 -19.37 -13.97
N SER A 379 -19.96 -19.65 -15.20
CA SER A 379 -21.11 -20.56 -15.46
C SER A 379 -20.91 -21.99 -14.96
N GLY A 380 -19.67 -22.40 -14.69
CA GLY A 380 -19.36 -23.69 -14.05
C GLY A 380 -19.34 -23.66 -12.51
N ALA A 381 -19.67 -22.53 -11.88
CA ALA A 381 -19.76 -22.45 -10.42
C ALA A 381 -20.96 -23.25 -9.88
N PRO A 382 -20.84 -23.87 -8.69
CA PRO A 382 -21.97 -24.52 -8.05
C PRO A 382 -23.09 -23.52 -7.75
N ALA A 383 -24.34 -24.01 -7.69
CA ALA A 383 -25.48 -23.19 -7.34
C ALA A 383 -25.32 -22.60 -5.92
N PRO A 384 -25.66 -21.32 -5.69
CA PRO A 384 -25.49 -20.69 -4.40
C PRO A 384 -26.49 -21.26 -3.37
N VAL A 385 -25.98 -21.98 -2.37
CA VAL A 385 -26.80 -22.63 -1.34
C VAL A 385 -27.32 -21.64 -0.29
N HIS A 386 -26.51 -20.65 0.09
CA HIS A 386 -26.80 -19.73 1.20
C HIS A 386 -27.07 -18.30 0.75
N ASN A 387 -27.67 -18.10 -0.43
CA ASN A 387 -27.86 -16.76 -1.02
C ASN A 387 -28.72 -15.81 -0.16
N ALA A 388 -29.58 -16.34 0.70
CA ALA A 388 -30.40 -15.55 1.63
C ALA A 388 -29.61 -15.07 2.87
N LEU A 389 -28.49 -15.71 3.19
CA LEU A 389 -27.64 -15.33 4.32
C LEU A 389 -26.64 -14.26 3.85
N LYS A 390 -26.55 -13.16 4.59
CA LYS A 390 -25.56 -12.12 4.31
C LYS A 390 -24.19 -12.59 4.79
N CYS A 391 -23.18 -12.35 3.97
CA CYS A 391 -21.79 -12.48 4.38
C CYS A 391 -21.45 -11.34 5.37
N ASP A 392 -20.98 -11.71 6.56
CA ASP A 392 -20.55 -10.79 7.60
C ASP A 392 -19.30 -9.97 7.19
N LYS A 393 -18.83 -9.09 8.07
CA LYS A 393 -17.55 -8.40 7.88
C LYS A 393 -16.39 -9.39 7.95
N ALA A 394 -15.31 -9.11 7.21
CA ALA A 394 -14.14 -9.98 7.24
C ALA A 394 -13.45 -9.99 8.62
N PHE A 395 -13.47 -8.87 9.35
CA PHE A 395 -12.87 -8.71 10.68
C PHE A 395 -13.50 -7.55 11.48
#